data_AF-A0A552JP03-F1
#
_entry.id   AF-A0A552JP03-F1
#
_cell.length_a   1.000
_cell.length_b   1.000
_cell.length_c   1.000
_cell.angle_alpha   90.00
_cell.angle_beta   90.00
_cell.angle_gamma   90.00
#
_symmetry.space_group_name_H-M   'P 1'
#
loop_
_entity.id
_entity.type
_entity.pdbx_description
1 polymer ?
#
loop_
_entity_poly.entity_id
_entity_poly.type
_entity_poly.pdbx_seq_one_letter_code
_entity_poly.pdbx_strand_id
1 'polypeptide(L)' 'ESLENLDNWVSPRLGIRFQLAQPELLLYYPDGQPFTSYNQERQRAERLAAKLRELNINPEEI' A
#
# COMPACT_ATOMS: atom_id res chain seq x y z
N GLU A 1 -6.87 -24.10 -14.14
CA GLU A 1 -6.91 -24.15 -12.67
C GLU A 1 -7.50 -22.85 -12.15
N SER A 2 -8.66 -22.95 -11.51
CA SER A 2 -9.29 -21.90 -10.72
C SER A 2 -8.59 -21.84 -9.35
N LEU A 3 -8.12 -20.67 -8.93
CA LEU A 3 -7.62 -20.44 -7.57
C LEU A 3 -8.83 -20.46 -6.60
N GLU A 4 -9.34 -21.65 -6.29
CA GLU A 4 -10.55 -21.85 -5.48
C GLU A 4 -10.38 -21.45 -4.00
N ASN A 5 -9.17 -21.03 -3.60
CA ASN A 5 -8.86 -20.46 -2.28
C ASN A 5 -7.97 -19.22 -2.44
N LEU A 6 -8.53 -18.12 -2.93
CA LEU A 6 -7.87 -16.80 -2.93
C LEU A 6 -7.84 -16.15 -1.52
N ASP A 7 -8.39 -16.81 -0.51
CA ASP A 7 -8.29 -16.34 0.88
C ASP A 7 -6.84 -16.54 1.38
N ASN A 8 -6.18 -15.43 1.66
CA ASN A 8 -4.76 -15.36 2.07
C ASN A 8 -3.73 -15.87 1.03
N TRP A 9 -4.07 -15.91 -0.25
CA TRP A 9 -3.14 -16.36 -1.28
C TRP A 9 -1.98 -15.37 -1.52
N VAL A 10 -0.75 -15.87 -1.59
CA VAL A 10 0.46 -15.06 -1.86
C VAL A 10 0.94 -15.30 -3.29
N SER A 11 1.12 -14.22 -4.05
CA SER A 11 1.63 -14.30 -5.42
C SER A 11 3.10 -14.74 -5.45
N PRO A 12 3.46 -15.86 -6.12
CA PRO A 12 4.84 -16.35 -6.15
C PRO A 12 5.84 -15.41 -6.84
N ARG A 13 5.36 -14.57 -7.77
CA ARG A 13 6.24 -13.63 -8.51
C ARG A 13 6.33 -12.26 -7.85
N LEU A 14 5.29 -11.85 -7.13
CA LEU A 14 5.18 -10.50 -6.56
C LEU A 14 5.38 -10.47 -5.04
N GLY A 15 5.17 -11.59 -4.34
CA GLY A 15 5.21 -11.67 -2.88
C GLY A 15 4.04 -10.97 -2.16
N ILE A 16 3.10 -10.38 -2.89
CA ILE A 16 1.91 -9.71 -2.31
C ILE A 16 0.84 -10.74 -1.94
N ARG A 17 0.09 -10.47 -0.87
CA ARG A 17 -1.00 -11.32 -0.38
C ARG A 17 -2.36 -10.76 -0.80
N PHE A 18 -3.20 -11.63 -1.34
CA PHE A 18 -4.59 -11.39 -1.69
C PHE A 18 -5.48 -11.94 -0.59
N GLN A 19 -6.48 -11.19 -0.16
CA GLN A 19 -7.46 -11.61 0.84
C GLN A 19 -8.85 -11.19 0.38
N LEU A 20 -9.72 -12.17 0.14
CA LEU A 20 -11.12 -11.95 -0.20
C LEU A 20 -11.90 -11.56 1.07
N ALA A 21 -12.12 -10.28 1.28
CA ALA A 21 -12.90 -9.74 2.39
C ALA A 21 -14.21 -9.16 1.83
N GLN A 22 -15.20 -10.01 1.57
CA GLN A 22 -16.45 -9.62 0.91
C GLN A 22 -17.08 -8.39 1.59
N PRO A 23 -17.40 -7.31 0.85
CA PRO A 23 -17.50 -7.23 -0.62
C PRO A 23 -16.21 -6.85 -1.38
N GLU A 24 -15.09 -6.64 -0.69
CA GLU A 24 -13.86 -6.09 -1.26
C GLU A 24 -12.72 -7.12 -1.35
N LEU A 25 -11.77 -6.87 -2.25
CA LEU A 25 -10.51 -7.59 -2.30
C LEU A 25 -9.45 -6.74 -1.61
N LEU A 26 -8.86 -7.26 -0.55
CA LEU A 26 -7.75 -6.62 0.14
C LEU A 26 -6.43 -7.18 -0.41
N LEU A 27 -5.48 -6.26 -0.64
CA LEU A 27 -4.12 -6.59 -1.03
C LEU A 27 -3.18 -6.16 0.09
N TYR A 28 -2.17 -6.98 0.37
CA TYR A 28 -1.12 -6.66 1.33
C TYR A 28 0.24 -6.79 0.67
N TYR A 29 1.13 -5.84 0.97
CA TYR A 29 2.54 -5.88 0.61
C TYR A 29 3.25 -7.06 1.30
N PRO A 30 4.46 -7.43 0.85
CA PRO A 30 5.24 -8.50 1.49
C PRO A 30 5.55 -8.25 2.97
N ASP A 31 5.55 -6.99 3.41
CA ASP A 31 5.73 -6.57 4.81
C ASP A 31 4.45 -6.67 5.66
N GLY A 32 3.33 -7.08 5.03
CA GLY A 32 2.02 -7.22 5.68
C GLY A 32 1.21 -5.93 5.76
N GLN A 33 1.69 -4.79 5.24
CA GLN A 33 0.90 -3.56 5.17
C GLN A 33 -0.18 -3.67 4.09
N PRO A 34 -1.40 -3.16 4.31
CA PRO A 34 -2.42 -3.10 3.26
C PRO A 34 -2.01 -2.13 2.16
N PHE A 35 -2.37 -2.44 0.93
CA PHE A 35 -2.26 -1.50 -0.18
C PHE A 35 -3.17 -0.30 0.06
N THR A 36 -2.62 0.89 -0.09
CA THR A 36 -3.34 2.16 -0.06
C THR A 36 -3.79 2.53 -1.47
N SER A 37 -4.87 3.32 -1.57
CA SER A 37 -5.22 3.90 -2.87
C SER A 37 -4.20 4.97 -3.26
N TYR A 38 -4.06 5.23 -4.56
CA TYR A 38 -3.18 6.29 -5.06
C TYR A 38 -3.45 7.64 -4.37
N ASN A 39 -4.73 7.99 -4.17
CA ASN A 39 -5.11 9.22 -3.50
C ASN A 39 -4.68 9.26 -2.03
N GLN A 40 -4.79 8.13 -1.32
CA GLN A 40 -4.33 8.02 0.07
C GLN A 40 -2.81 8.18 0.16
N GLU A 41 -2.06 7.56 -0.75
CA GLU A 41 -0.60 7.67 -0.76
C GLU A 41 -0.14 9.08 -1.13
N ARG A 42 -0.80 9.71 -2.12
CA ARG A 42 -0.54 11.11 -2.48
C ARG A 42 -0.77 12.03 -1.29
N GLN A 43 -1.89 11.86 -0.58
CA GLN A 43 -2.20 12.69 0.59
C GLN A 43 -1.19 12.45 1.74
N ARG A 44 -0.71 11.21 1.91
CA ARG A 44 0.35 10.91 2.88
C ARG A 44 1.65 11.62 2.52
N ALA A 45 2.05 11.58 1.26
CA ALA A 45 3.23 12.26 0.75
C ALA A 45 3.11 13.79 0.93
N GLU A 46 1.96 14.38 0.58
CA GLU A 46 1.68 15.81 0.79
C GLU A 46 1.80 16.22 2.27
N ARG A 47 1.24 15.42 3.20
CA ARG A 47 1.37 15.66 4.64
C ARG A 47 2.81 15.57 5.13
N LEU A 48 3.57 14.59 4.63
CA LEU A 48 4.98 14.43 5.01
C LEU A 48 5.82 15.60 4.50
N ALA A 49 5.60 16.02 3.25
CA ALA A 49 6.26 17.18 2.67
C ALA A 49 5.95 18.47 3.44
N ALA A 50 4.70 18.66 3.87
CA ALA A 50 4.32 19.79 4.72
C ALA A 50 5.09 19.79 6.06
N LYS A 51 5.20 18.62 6.71
CA LYS A 51 5.93 18.47 7.97
C LYS A 51 7.44 18.72 7.82
N LEU A 52 8.05 18.32 6.70
CA LEU A 52 9.46 18.61 6.41
C LEU A 52 9.69 20.11 6.27
N ARG A 53 8.78 20.82 5.58
CA ARG A 53 8.84 22.29 5.44
C ARG A 53 8.73 23.00 6.79
N GLU A 54 7.90 22.52 7.71
CA GLU A 54 7.83 23.05 9.09
C GLU A 54 9.15 22.91 9.85
N LEU A 55 9.94 21.88 9.54
CA LEU A 55 11.27 21.65 10.10
C LEU A 55 12.38 22.40 9.35
N ASN A 56 12.03 23.29 8.40
CA ASN A 56 12.96 23.97 7.49
C ASN A 56 13.80 23.00 6.63
N ILE A 57 13.28 21.80 6.35
CA ILE A 57 13.89 20.82 5.44
C ILE A 57 13.17 20.93 4.09
N ASN A 58 13.91 21.16 3.01
CA ASN A 58 13.32 21.21 1.67
C ASN A 58 13.15 19.78 1.11
N PRO A 59 11.93 19.28 0.93
CA PRO A 59 11.71 17.92 0.41
C PRO A 59 12.11 17.74 -1.06
N GLU A 60 12.27 18.82 -1.84
CA GLU A 60 12.66 18.75 -3.26
C GLU A 60 14.18 18.61 -3.46
N GLU A 61 14.96 18.76 -2.39
CA GLU A 61 16.43 18.71 -2.42
C GLU A 61 17.00 17.38 -1.88
N ILE A 62 16.13 16.41 -1.57
CA ILE A 62 16.49 15.10 -1.01
C ILE A 62 16.56 14.05 -2.13
#